data_AF-A0A7X6Y2H0-F1
#
_entry.id   AF-A0A7X6Y2H0-F1
#
_cell.length_a   1.000
_cell.length_b   1.000
_cell.length_c   1.000
_cell.angle_alpha   90.00
_cell.angle_beta   90.00
_cell.angle_gamma   90.00
#
_symmetry.space_group_name_H-M   'P 1'
#
loop_
_entity.id
_entity.type
_entity.pdbx_description
1 polymer ?
#
loop_
_entity_poly.entity_id
_entity_poly.type
_entity_poly.pdbx_seq_one_letter_code
_entity_poly.pdbx_strand_id
1 'polypeptide(L)'
;MAKKRGILIHPEEVGNYRADILVESDLNLVAIHPKGGVKAAETLNDMLEFVKTDTFLEFAEKVRNKGIELEYEFHALSWLLDRKLYYTHKDWFRMNKDGEQVHDFNMCVSSRDALELIAERAAELALKLPFNTDRYFFWIDDVKAFCQCPHCKVLTPSDQAMIIYNHILKGIKTVNKNASHCYLAYLDTIAAPKNVSPDAGIFLEYAPILRDSNLLINDENCVKNWE
;
A
#
# COMPACT_ATOMS: atom_id res chain seq x y z
N MET A 1 18.86 8.43 16.19
CA MET A 1 18.87 8.59 14.72
C MET A 1 17.82 7.67 14.13
N ALA A 2 17.05 8.12 13.12
CA ALA A 2 16.09 7.26 12.43
C ALA A 2 16.82 6.07 11.79
N LYS A 3 16.32 4.85 12.04
CA LYS A 3 16.92 3.59 11.59
C LYS A 3 16.88 3.44 10.07
N LYS A 4 15.82 3.98 9.44
CA LYS A 4 15.61 4.06 8.00
C LYS A 4 15.37 5.52 7.61
N ARG A 5 16.10 6.00 6.60
CA ARG A 5 16.01 7.33 6.00
C ARG A 5 15.95 7.10 4.50
N GLY A 6 14.80 7.38 3.89
CA GLY A 6 14.63 7.10 2.49
C GLY A 6 13.80 8.13 1.76
N ILE A 7 13.65 7.87 0.48
CA ILE A 7 12.86 8.64 -0.46
C ILE A 7 11.99 7.70 -1.28
N LEU A 8 10.78 8.16 -1.58
CA LEU A 8 9.87 7.50 -2.52
C LEU A 8 10.07 8.12 -3.90
N ILE A 9 10.29 7.31 -4.92
CA ILE A 9 10.46 7.75 -6.32
C ILE A 9 9.50 7.00 -7.24
N HIS A 10 9.20 7.58 -8.39
CA HIS A 10 8.43 6.90 -9.43
C HIS A 10 9.31 6.01 -10.32
N PRO A 11 8.73 4.99 -11.00
CA PRO A 11 9.47 4.14 -11.93
C PRO A 11 10.25 4.91 -13.00
N GLU A 12 9.71 6.03 -13.49
CA GLU A 12 10.35 6.88 -14.51
C GLU A 12 11.62 7.58 -14.01
N GLU A 13 11.81 7.65 -12.68
CA GLU A 13 13.00 8.23 -12.06
C GLU A 13 14.09 7.18 -11.80
N VAL A 14 13.82 5.90 -12.01
CA VAL A 14 14.77 4.81 -11.81
C VAL A 14 15.80 4.80 -12.94
N GLY A 15 17.07 4.86 -12.58
CA GLY A 15 18.18 4.80 -13.51
C GLY A 15 19.49 5.27 -12.90
N ASN A 16 20.57 5.20 -13.67
CA ASN A 16 21.93 5.46 -13.18
C ASN A 16 22.10 6.82 -12.51
N TYR A 17 21.52 7.88 -13.07
CA TYR A 17 21.56 9.23 -12.48
C TYR A 17 20.96 9.29 -11.07
N ARG A 18 19.77 8.69 -10.89
CA ARG A 18 19.12 8.66 -9.57
C ARG A 18 19.88 7.77 -8.59
N ALA A 19 20.44 6.65 -9.06
CA ALA A 19 21.29 5.80 -8.24
C ALA A 19 22.54 6.55 -7.74
N ASP A 20 23.21 7.34 -8.58
CA ASP A 20 24.37 8.15 -8.17
C ASP A 20 24.01 9.11 -7.03
N ILE A 21 22.91 9.85 -7.17
CA ILE A 21 22.42 10.76 -6.13
C ILE A 21 22.16 10.01 -4.82
N LEU A 22 21.50 8.85 -4.88
CA LEU A 22 21.18 8.06 -3.70
C LEU A 22 22.45 7.55 -3.00
N VAL A 23 23.44 7.09 -3.77
CA VAL A 23 24.71 6.57 -3.26
C VAL A 23 25.58 7.65 -2.62
N GLU A 24 25.51 8.87 -3.13
CA GLU A 24 26.22 10.03 -2.57
C GLU A 24 25.48 10.68 -1.39
N SER A 25 24.23 10.27 -1.14
CA SER A 25 23.41 10.78 -0.04
C SER A 25 23.61 10.00 1.27
N ASP A 26 23.12 10.56 2.38
CA ASP A 26 23.03 9.87 3.68
C ASP A 26 21.77 8.99 3.83
N LEU A 27 21.03 8.75 2.74
CA LEU A 27 19.87 7.86 2.71
C LEU A 27 20.33 6.40 2.70
N ASN A 28 19.57 5.54 3.36
CA ASN A 28 19.81 4.09 3.40
C ASN A 28 18.61 3.28 2.88
N LEU A 29 17.65 3.96 2.27
CA LEU A 29 16.45 3.34 1.72
C LEU A 29 15.97 4.13 0.50
N VAL A 30 15.53 3.41 -0.53
CA VAL A 30 14.74 3.98 -1.62
C VAL A 30 13.51 3.09 -1.83
N ALA A 31 12.37 3.72 -2.00
CA ALA A 31 11.12 3.04 -2.30
C ALA A 31 10.63 3.44 -3.69
N ILE A 32 10.03 2.51 -4.43
CA ILE A 32 9.45 2.77 -5.75
C ILE A 32 7.93 2.72 -5.68
N HIS A 33 7.29 3.78 -6.18
CA HIS A 33 5.85 3.96 -6.20
C HIS A 33 5.33 4.16 -7.63
N PRO A 34 4.79 3.11 -8.29
CA PRO A 34 3.98 3.31 -9.50
C PRO A 34 2.77 4.19 -9.18
N LYS A 35 2.36 5.02 -10.14
CA LYS A 35 1.27 5.99 -9.96
C LYS A 35 -0.02 5.33 -9.47
N GLY A 36 -0.59 5.85 -8.39
CA GLY A 36 -1.86 5.39 -7.81
C GLY A 36 -3.14 5.86 -8.53
N GLY A 37 -4.26 5.86 -7.79
CA GLY A 37 -5.58 6.25 -8.28
C GLY A 37 -6.27 5.18 -9.14
N VAL A 38 -7.18 5.61 -10.02
CA VAL A 38 -8.03 4.70 -10.83
C VAL A 38 -7.27 3.75 -11.76
N LYS A 39 -6.00 4.05 -12.04
CA LYS A 39 -5.11 3.24 -12.88
C LYS A 39 -4.09 2.42 -12.09
N ALA A 40 -4.19 2.35 -10.76
CA ALA A 40 -3.19 1.70 -9.91
C ALA A 40 -2.88 0.24 -10.33
N ALA A 41 -3.90 -0.53 -10.73
CA ALA A 41 -3.68 -1.88 -11.23
C ALA A 41 -2.91 -1.93 -12.57
N GLU A 42 -3.16 -0.98 -13.47
CA GLU A 42 -2.45 -0.87 -14.77
C GLU A 42 -0.99 -0.51 -14.54
N THR A 43 -0.74 0.55 -13.77
CA THR A 43 0.62 1.04 -13.48
C THR A 43 1.44 0.07 -12.63
N LEU A 44 0.78 -0.71 -11.76
CA LEU A 44 1.43 -1.83 -11.07
C LEU A 44 1.84 -2.93 -12.06
N ASN A 45 1.00 -3.29 -13.05
CA ASN A 45 1.41 -4.24 -14.09
C ASN A 45 2.61 -3.73 -14.89
N ASP A 46 2.63 -2.45 -15.27
CA ASP A 46 3.77 -1.84 -15.96
C ASP A 46 5.04 -1.94 -15.10
N MET A 47 4.91 -1.71 -13.79
CA MET A 47 6.01 -1.85 -12.84
C MET A 47 6.50 -3.30 -12.69
N LEU A 48 5.61 -4.29 -12.72
CA LEU A 48 5.98 -5.72 -12.72
C LEU A 48 6.78 -6.11 -13.97
N GLU A 49 6.56 -5.47 -15.10
CA GLU A 49 7.41 -5.64 -16.30
C GLU A 49 8.70 -4.82 -16.21
N PHE A 50 8.61 -3.60 -15.68
CA PHE A 50 9.76 -2.70 -15.54
C PHE A 50 10.88 -3.29 -14.67
N VAL A 51 10.54 -3.98 -13.56
CA VAL A 51 11.54 -4.60 -12.67
C VAL A 51 12.36 -5.72 -13.32
N LYS A 52 11.99 -6.15 -14.53
CA LYS A 52 12.73 -7.14 -15.32
C LYS A 52 13.72 -6.53 -16.31
N THR A 53 13.71 -5.21 -16.48
CA THR A 53 14.54 -4.51 -17.46
C THR A 53 15.97 -4.31 -16.97
N ASP A 54 16.93 -4.23 -17.89
CA ASP A 54 18.34 -3.97 -17.56
C ASP A 54 18.52 -2.65 -16.79
N THR A 55 17.77 -1.60 -17.18
CA THR A 55 17.78 -0.31 -16.48
C THR A 55 17.43 -0.44 -15.00
N PHE A 56 16.40 -1.21 -14.68
CA PHE A 56 16.03 -1.45 -13.29
C PHE A 56 17.08 -2.32 -12.58
N LEU A 57 17.54 -3.40 -13.22
CA LEU A 57 18.48 -4.34 -12.63
C LEU A 57 19.81 -3.66 -12.27
N GLU A 58 20.35 -2.83 -13.17
CA GLU A 58 21.55 -2.02 -12.93
C GLU A 58 21.35 -1.03 -11.78
N PHE A 59 20.23 -0.29 -11.77
CA PHE A 59 19.89 0.61 -10.67
C PHE A 59 19.85 -0.13 -9.34
N ALA A 60 19.12 -1.25 -9.29
CA ALA A 60 18.89 -2.02 -8.10
C ALA A 60 20.19 -2.65 -7.57
N GLU A 61 21.06 -3.14 -8.45
CA GLU A 61 22.40 -3.60 -8.09
C GLU A 61 23.23 -2.47 -7.46
N LYS A 62 23.26 -1.30 -8.11
CA LYS A 62 24.07 -0.16 -7.68
C LYS A 62 23.69 0.34 -6.29
N VAL A 63 22.39 0.51 -6.00
CA VAL A 63 21.93 0.96 -4.68
C VAL A 63 22.15 -0.12 -3.61
N ARG A 64 21.86 -1.39 -3.92
CA ARG A 64 22.03 -2.50 -2.96
C ARG A 64 23.48 -2.74 -2.59
N ASN A 65 24.41 -2.60 -3.54
CA ASN A 65 25.85 -2.73 -3.29
C ASN A 65 26.39 -1.67 -2.31
N LYS A 66 25.64 -0.59 -2.08
CA LYS A 66 25.94 0.44 -1.09
C LYS A 66 25.15 0.29 0.21
N GLY A 67 24.42 -0.81 0.37
CA GLY A 67 23.62 -1.09 1.55
C GLY A 67 22.33 -0.27 1.63
N ILE A 68 21.88 0.32 0.51
CA ILE A 68 20.58 0.98 0.43
C ILE A 68 19.51 -0.09 0.23
N GLU A 69 18.54 -0.13 1.12
CA GLU A 69 17.37 -1.00 1.02
C GLU A 69 16.45 -0.52 -0.11
N LEU A 70 15.80 -1.47 -0.80
CA LEU A 70 14.90 -1.23 -1.91
C LEU A 70 13.51 -1.77 -1.55
N GLU A 71 12.58 -0.84 -1.33
CA GLU A 71 11.18 -1.15 -0.98
C GLU A 71 10.25 -0.79 -2.15
N TYR A 72 9.02 -1.27 -2.09
CA TYR A 72 7.99 -0.96 -3.08
C TYR A 72 6.70 -0.63 -2.36
N GLU A 73 6.14 0.54 -2.69
CA GLU A 73 5.00 1.09 -1.98
C GLU A 73 3.95 1.56 -2.97
N PHE A 74 2.74 0.97 -2.93
CA PHE A 74 1.72 1.23 -3.94
C PHE A 74 0.33 0.74 -3.55
N HIS A 75 -0.68 1.30 -4.22
CA HIS A 75 -2.06 0.86 -4.14
C HIS A 75 -2.22 -0.48 -4.89
N ALA A 76 -2.45 -1.56 -4.14
CA ALA A 76 -2.46 -2.92 -4.68
C ALA A 76 -3.88 -3.50 -4.82
N LEU A 77 -4.87 -2.96 -4.10
CA LEU A 77 -6.17 -3.63 -3.96
C LEU A 77 -6.89 -3.87 -5.29
N SER A 78 -6.88 -2.91 -6.21
CA SER A 78 -7.44 -3.09 -7.56
C SER A 78 -6.72 -4.15 -8.41
N TRP A 79 -5.47 -4.49 -8.11
CA TRP A 79 -4.74 -5.60 -8.73
C TRP A 79 -5.02 -6.94 -8.02
N LEU A 80 -5.15 -6.91 -6.70
CA LEU A 80 -5.48 -8.08 -5.87
C LEU A 80 -6.91 -8.57 -6.14
N LEU A 81 -7.86 -7.64 -6.31
CA LEU A 81 -9.26 -7.90 -6.62
C LEU A 81 -9.65 -7.23 -7.94
N ASP A 82 -9.47 -7.96 -9.05
CA ASP A 82 -9.79 -7.48 -10.40
C ASP A 82 -11.27 -7.04 -10.48
N ARG A 83 -11.49 -5.81 -10.95
CA ARG A 83 -12.83 -5.21 -11.10
C ARG A 83 -13.76 -6.02 -12.00
N LYS A 84 -13.22 -6.83 -12.91
CA LYS A 84 -14.00 -7.74 -13.76
C LYS A 84 -14.72 -8.83 -12.96
N LEU A 85 -14.23 -9.18 -11.78
CA LEU A 85 -14.91 -10.14 -10.90
C LEU A 85 -16.26 -9.63 -10.42
N TYR A 86 -16.56 -8.34 -10.53
CA TYR A 86 -17.86 -7.78 -10.20
C TYR A 86 -19.00 -8.45 -10.98
N TYR A 87 -18.76 -8.84 -12.23
CA TYR A 87 -19.82 -9.43 -13.06
C TYR A 87 -20.21 -10.85 -12.63
N THR A 88 -19.37 -11.53 -11.86
CA THR A 88 -19.63 -12.89 -11.33
C THR A 88 -19.80 -12.93 -9.81
N HIS A 89 -19.22 -11.98 -9.08
CA HIS A 89 -19.17 -11.92 -7.61
C HIS A 89 -19.47 -10.50 -7.10
N LYS A 90 -20.68 -9.99 -7.39
CA LYS A 90 -21.07 -8.61 -7.03
C LYS A 90 -20.93 -8.29 -5.54
N ASP A 91 -21.18 -9.28 -4.68
CA ASP A 91 -21.16 -9.18 -3.22
C ASP A 91 -19.73 -9.01 -2.64
N TRP A 92 -18.69 -9.24 -3.44
CA TRP A 92 -17.30 -8.99 -3.07
C TRP A 92 -16.94 -7.51 -3.06
N PHE A 93 -17.72 -6.69 -3.77
CA PHE A 93 -17.47 -5.27 -3.95
C PHE A 93 -18.34 -4.43 -3.03
N ARG A 94 -17.85 -3.23 -2.71
CA ARG A 94 -18.47 -2.37 -1.71
C ARG A 94 -19.91 -2.00 -2.10
N MET A 95 -20.78 -1.90 -1.10
CA MET A 95 -22.05 -1.20 -1.26
C MET A 95 -21.81 0.30 -1.03
N ASN A 96 -22.31 1.17 -1.91
CA ASN A 96 -22.27 2.63 -1.74
C ASN A 96 -23.33 3.11 -0.72
N LYS A 97 -23.38 4.42 -0.46
CA LYS A 97 -24.32 5.00 0.51
C LYS A 97 -25.78 4.91 0.06
N ASP A 98 -26.02 4.77 -1.23
CA ASP A 98 -27.35 4.64 -1.84
C ASP A 98 -27.85 3.18 -1.83
N GLY A 99 -27.04 2.25 -1.31
CA GLY A 99 -27.40 0.84 -1.19
C GLY A 99 -27.07 -0.02 -2.42
N GLU A 100 -26.34 0.53 -3.39
CA GLU A 100 -25.97 -0.16 -4.62
C GLU A 100 -24.59 -0.81 -4.48
N GLN A 101 -24.44 -2.04 -4.97
CA GLN A 101 -23.12 -2.65 -5.14
C GLN A 101 -22.38 -1.96 -6.28
N VAL A 102 -21.16 -1.52 -6.02
CA VAL A 102 -20.30 -0.80 -6.97
C VAL A 102 -18.89 -1.37 -6.91
N HIS A 103 -18.20 -1.37 -8.04
CA HIS A 103 -16.88 -1.99 -8.22
C HIS A 103 -15.75 -0.96 -8.38
N ASP A 104 -15.92 0.21 -7.78
CA ASP A 104 -14.90 1.23 -7.68
C ASP A 104 -14.20 1.16 -6.30
N PHE A 105 -12.94 1.55 -6.27
CA PHE A 105 -12.16 1.72 -5.03
C PHE A 105 -12.15 0.47 -4.12
N ASN A 106 -12.52 0.59 -2.85
CA ASN A 106 -12.36 -0.51 -1.90
C ASN A 106 -13.41 -1.62 -2.04
N MET A 107 -13.22 -2.69 -1.28
CA MET A 107 -14.02 -3.91 -1.34
C MET A 107 -15.02 -4.03 -0.19
N CYS A 108 -15.88 -5.04 -0.26
CA CYS A 108 -16.73 -5.42 0.86
C CYS A 108 -15.98 -6.33 1.84
N VAL A 109 -15.68 -5.85 3.04
CA VAL A 109 -14.95 -6.62 4.06
C VAL A 109 -15.80 -7.69 4.76
N SER A 110 -17.09 -7.80 4.44
CA SER A 110 -17.92 -8.92 4.89
C SER A 110 -17.89 -10.12 3.94
N SER A 111 -17.28 -9.99 2.74
CA SER A 111 -17.09 -11.13 1.84
C SER A 111 -15.83 -11.90 2.23
N ARG A 112 -16.03 -13.08 2.84
CA ARG A 112 -14.94 -13.96 3.23
C ARG A 112 -14.14 -14.46 2.02
N ASP A 113 -14.83 -14.83 0.95
CA ASP A 113 -14.19 -15.36 -0.26
C ASP A 113 -13.33 -14.30 -0.93
N ALA A 114 -13.79 -13.04 -0.98
CA ALA A 114 -12.98 -11.93 -1.48
C ALA A 114 -11.73 -11.69 -0.62
N LEU A 115 -11.87 -11.77 0.71
CA LEU A 115 -10.75 -11.62 1.65
C LEU A 115 -9.73 -12.77 1.54
N GLU A 116 -10.19 -13.99 1.25
CA GLU A 116 -9.32 -15.15 0.99
C GLU A 116 -8.59 -14.97 -0.35
N LEU A 117 -9.29 -14.54 -1.40
CA LEU A 117 -8.69 -14.26 -2.71
C LEU A 117 -7.58 -13.20 -2.63
N ILE A 118 -7.82 -12.04 -1.97
CA ILE A 118 -6.78 -11.00 -1.90
C ILE A 118 -5.55 -11.47 -1.11
N ALA A 119 -5.72 -12.37 -0.14
CA ALA A 119 -4.60 -12.95 0.61
C ALA A 119 -3.75 -13.84 -0.30
N GLU A 120 -4.39 -14.72 -1.08
CA GLU A 120 -3.69 -15.55 -2.08
C GLU A 120 -2.96 -14.70 -3.12
N ARG A 121 -3.63 -13.66 -3.64
CA ARG A 121 -3.08 -12.73 -4.62
C ARG A 121 -1.96 -11.87 -4.03
N ALA A 122 -1.99 -11.56 -2.74
CA ALA A 122 -0.91 -10.83 -2.07
C ALA A 122 0.35 -11.69 -1.96
N ALA A 123 0.21 -12.99 -1.70
CA ALA A 123 1.33 -13.94 -1.75
C ALA A 123 1.94 -13.99 -3.16
N GLU A 124 1.10 -14.06 -4.19
CA GLU A 124 1.53 -14.03 -5.58
C GLU A 124 2.29 -12.73 -5.90
N LEU A 125 1.76 -11.57 -5.51
CA LEU A 125 2.37 -10.28 -5.79
C LEU A 125 3.72 -10.12 -5.09
N ALA A 126 3.83 -10.59 -3.84
CA ALA A 126 5.07 -10.58 -3.07
C ALA A 126 6.21 -11.37 -3.76
N LEU A 127 5.88 -12.42 -4.52
CA LEU A 127 6.86 -13.20 -5.28
C LEU A 127 7.29 -12.56 -6.62
N LYS A 128 6.50 -11.62 -7.14
CA LYS A 128 6.76 -11.00 -8.47
C LYS A 128 7.71 -9.81 -8.43
N LEU A 129 7.95 -9.25 -7.24
CA LEU A 129 8.79 -8.08 -7.04
C LEU A 129 10.10 -8.47 -6.33
N PRO A 130 11.26 -7.92 -6.74
CA PRO A 130 12.54 -8.26 -6.12
C PRO A 130 12.77 -7.47 -4.83
N PHE A 131 11.89 -7.66 -3.84
CA PHE A 131 12.04 -7.12 -2.48
C PHE A 131 13.37 -7.57 -1.86
N ASN A 132 14.06 -6.67 -1.17
CA ASN A 132 15.24 -7.01 -0.34
C ASN A 132 15.04 -6.68 1.15
N THR A 133 13.81 -6.41 1.55
CA THR A 133 13.40 -6.21 2.94
C THR A 133 12.20 -7.09 3.25
N ASP A 134 11.90 -7.27 4.53
CA ASP A 134 10.70 -7.95 5.00
C ASP A 134 9.51 -6.97 5.19
N ARG A 135 9.55 -5.77 4.57
CA ARG A 135 8.50 -4.75 4.68
C ARG A 135 7.74 -4.61 3.38
N TYR A 136 6.43 -4.80 3.45
CA TYR A 136 5.52 -4.74 2.31
C TYR A 136 4.55 -3.57 2.48
N PHE A 137 4.24 -2.90 1.37
CA PHE A 137 3.42 -1.70 1.36
C PHE A 137 2.32 -1.79 0.30
N PHE A 138 1.49 -2.81 0.46
CA PHE A 138 0.32 -3.04 -0.40
C PHE A 138 -0.86 -2.28 0.17
N TRP A 139 -1.07 -1.06 -0.31
CA TRP A 139 -2.15 -0.20 0.15
C TRP A 139 -3.49 -0.59 -0.47
N ILE A 140 -4.57 -0.25 0.23
CA ILE A 140 -5.92 -0.28 -0.36
C ILE A 140 -6.05 0.80 -1.44
N ASP A 141 -7.16 0.84 -2.18
CA ASP A 141 -7.35 1.84 -3.22
C ASP A 141 -7.40 3.25 -2.61
N ASP A 142 -6.78 4.20 -3.33
CA ASP A 142 -6.86 5.62 -3.03
C ASP A 142 -8.33 6.07 -3.09
N VAL A 143 -8.77 6.99 -2.22
CA VAL A 143 -10.15 7.52 -2.07
C VAL A 143 -10.98 7.01 -0.85
N LYS A 144 -11.77 7.94 -0.31
CA LYS A 144 -12.78 7.86 0.77
C LYS A 144 -14.00 6.98 0.47
N ALA A 145 -13.79 5.76 -0.02
CA ALA A 145 -14.86 4.90 -0.53
C ALA A 145 -14.83 3.51 0.13
N PHE A 146 -15.56 3.35 1.23
CA PHE A 146 -15.67 2.11 2.01
C PHE A 146 -17.08 1.52 1.96
N CYS A 147 -17.19 0.22 2.25
CA CYS A 147 -18.46 -0.52 2.15
C CYS A 147 -19.48 -0.06 3.19
N GLN A 148 -20.72 0.16 2.73
CA GLN A 148 -21.87 0.59 3.51
C GLN A 148 -22.93 -0.52 3.66
N CYS A 149 -22.60 -1.78 3.34
CA CYS A 149 -23.54 -2.88 3.49
C CYS A 149 -23.95 -3.04 4.98
N PRO A 150 -25.07 -3.72 5.29
CA PRO A 150 -25.55 -3.88 6.66
C PRO A 150 -24.51 -4.41 7.65
N HIS A 151 -23.56 -5.24 7.18
CA HIS A 151 -22.45 -5.78 7.97
C HIS A 151 -21.27 -4.80 8.13
N CYS A 152 -20.97 -3.99 7.11
CA CYS A 152 -19.79 -3.12 7.10
C CYS A 152 -20.06 -1.72 7.67
N LYS A 153 -21.30 -1.23 7.62
CA LYS A 153 -21.66 0.14 8.08
C LYS A 153 -21.44 0.39 9.58
N VAL A 154 -21.29 -0.67 10.37
CA VAL A 154 -20.97 -0.57 11.81
C VAL A 154 -19.47 -0.39 12.07
N LEU A 155 -18.64 -0.59 11.05
CA LEU A 155 -17.19 -0.47 11.11
C LEU A 155 -16.74 0.92 10.67
N THR A 156 -15.71 1.45 11.32
CA THR A 156 -15.04 2.66 10.81
C THR A 156 -14.28 2.35 9.52
N PRO A 157 -13.96 3.37 8.68
CA PRO A 157 -13.04 3.19 7.55
C PRO A 157 -11.74 2.49 7.96
N SER A 158 -11.18 2.91 9.09
CA SER A 158 -9.97 2.33 9.67
C SER A 158 -10.10 0.86 10.06
N ASP A 159 -11.25 0.46 10.61
CA ASP A 159 -11.56 -0.95 10.89
C ASP A 159 -11.61 -1.78 9.59
N GLN A 160 -12.31 -1.27 8.56
CA GLN A 160 -12.39 -1.95 7.26
C GLN A 160 -11.00 -2.08 6.62
N ALA A 161 -10.19 -1.04 6.65
CA ALA A 161 -8.81 -1.07 6.17
C ALA A 161 -7.96 -2.10 6.94
N MET A 162 -8.08 -2.15 8.27
CA MET A 162 -7.33 -3.10 9.09
C MET A 162 -7.71 -4.56 8.77
N ILE A 163 -8.99 -4.85 8.51
CA ILE A 163 -9.42 -6.19 8.07
C ILE A 163 -8.70 -6.57 6.77
N ILE A 164 -8.68 -5.67 5.79
CA ILE A 164 -8.02 -5.91 4.49
C ILE A 164 -6.52 -6.12 4.69
N TYR A 165 -5.86 -5.25 5.45
CA TYR A 165 -4.41 -5.32 5.68
C TYR A 165 -3.98 -6.57 6.46
N ASN A 166 -4.74 -7.01 7.48
CA ASN A 166 -4.49 -8.28 8.16
C ASN A 166 -4.57 -9.47 7.18
N HIS A 167 -5.54 -9.48 6.27
CA HIS A 167 -5.66 -10.53 5.25
C HIS A 167 -4.51 -10.50 4.22
N ILE A 168 -4.10 -9.31 3.78
CA ILE A 168 -2.93 -9.14 2.92
C ILE A 168 -1.67 -9.68 3.62
N LEU A 169 -1.41 -9.28 4.87
CA LEU A 169 -0.27 -9.76 5.64
C LEU A 169 -0.29 -11.28 5.81
N LYS A 170 -1.45 -11.87 6.11
CA LYS A 170 -1.62 -13.32 6.20
C LYS A 170 -1.21 -14.01 4.90
N GLY A 171 -1.61 -13.46 3.77
CA GLY A 171 -1.21 -13.90 2.43
C GLY A 171 0.31 -13.86 2.24
N ILE A 172 0.91 -12.69 2.41
CA ILE A 172 2.36 -12.49 2.23
C ILE A 172 3.17 -13.43 3.15
N LYS A 173 2.71 -13.68 4.38
CA LYS A 173 3.39 -14.57 5.32
C LYS A 173 3.47 -16.03 4.89
N THR A 174 2.68 -16.45 3.91
CA THR A 174 2.79 -17.80 3.32
C THR A 174 4.07 -17.96 2.49
N VAL A 175 4.61 -16.87 1.95
CA VAL A 175 5.83 -16.86 1.11
C VAL A 175 7.03 -16.19 1.79
N ASN A 176 6.78 -15.27 2.74
CA ASN A 176 7.81 -14.68 3.60
C ASN A 176 7.35 -14.66 5.06
N LYS A 177 7.83 -15.60 5.88
CA LYS A 177 7.44 -15.74 7.29
C LYS A 177 7.81 -14.54 8.17
N ASN A 178 8.82 -13.76 7.78
CA ASN A 178 9.28 -12.58 8.50
C ASN A 178 8.55 -11.31 8.06
N ALA A 179 7.64 -11.41 7.09
CA ALA A 179 6.96 -10.27 6.53
C ALA A 179 6.25 -9.42 7.58
N SER A 180 6.39 -8.13 7.38
CA SER A 180 5.64 -7.06 8.00
C SER A 180 4.96 -6.23 6.92
N HIS A 181 3.78 -5.71 7.21
CA HIS A 181 2.97 -4.99 6.23
C HIS A 181 2.47 -3.68 6.82
N CYS A 182 2.42 -2.62 6.01
CA CYS A 182 2.02 -1.31 6.51
C CYS A 182 0.51 -1.23 6.75
N TYR A 183 0.13 -0.53 7.81
CA TYR A 183 -1.15 0.15 7.90
C TYR A 183 -0.94 1.59 7.45
N LEU A 184 -1.45 1.95 6.27
CA LEU A 184 -1.41 3.33 5.78
C LEU A 184 -2.51 4.16 6.46
N ALA A 185 -2.10 5.02 7.39
CA ALA A 185 -2.94 6.04 8.01
C ALA A 185 -2.96 7.28 7.11
N TYR A 186 -4.00 7.39 6.28
CA TYR A 186 -4.10 8.34 5.19
C TYR A 186 -5.57 8.67 4.90
N LEU A 187 -5.90 9.96 4.79
CA LEU A 187 -7.28 10.43 4.57
C LEU A 187 -8.28 9.83 5.60
N ASP A 188 -9.22 8.98 5.16
CA ASP A 188 -10.26 8.41 6.03
C ASP A 188 -9.74 7.35 7.00
N THR A 189 -8.54 6.81 6.76
CA THR A 189 -7.88 5.86 7.67
C THR A 189 -6.88 6.53 8.60
N ILE A 190 -6.86 7.88 8.66
CA ILE A 190 -5.92 8.63 9.52
C ILE A 190 -6.11 8.31 11.00
N ALA A 191 -7.37 8.11 11.42
CA ALA A 191 -7.70 7.70 12.78
C ALA A 191 -7.39 6.21 12.98
N ALA A 192 -6.98 5.83 14.18
CA ALA A 192 -6.77 4.42 14.49
C ALA A 192 -8.09 3.60 14.38
N PRO A 193 -8.01 2.32 13.96
CA PRO A 193 -9.14 1.39 14.06
C PRO A 193 -9.68 1.33 15.50
N LYS A 194 -11.00 1.14 15.65
CA LYS A 194 -11.68 1.11 16.96
C LYS A 194 -12.03 -0.31 17.41
N ASN A 195 -12.34 -1.18 16.47
CA ASN A 195 -12.92 -2.50 16.72
C ASN A 195 -12.03 -3.63 16.22
N VAL A 196 -11.05 -3.35 15.37
CA VAL A 196 -10.17 -4.34 14.74
C VAL A 196 -8.74 -4.08 15.15
N SER A 197 -8.10 -5.07 15.78
CA SER A 197 -6.68 -4.98 16.16
C SER A 197 -5.76 -5.37 14.99
N PRO A 198 -4.57 -4.75 14.88
CA PRO A 198 -3.55 -5.19 13.94
C PRO A 198 -3.02 -6.58 14.30
N ASP A 199 -2.85 -7.43 13.29
CA ASP A 199 -2.09 -8.67 13.45
C ASP A 199 -0.60 -8.37 13.72
N ALA A 200 0.08 -9.27 14.43
CA ALA A 200 1.51 -9.14 14.67
C ALA A 200 2.27 -9.05 13.33
N GLY A 201 3.02 -7.97 13.12
CA GLY A 201 3.70 -7.69 11.84
C GLY A 201 3.06 -6.54 11.05
N ILE A 202 1.88 -6.05 11.43
CA ILE A 202 1.41 -4.77 10.94
C ILE A 202 2.20 -3.63 11.62
N PHE A 203 2.70 -2.68 10.83
CA PHE A 203 3.36 -1.46 11.32
C PHE A 203 2.65 -0.22 10.80
N LEU A 204 2.69 0.88 11.57
CA LEU A 204 2.07 2.14 11.15
C LEU A 204 2.92 2.84 10.09
N GLU A 205 2.28 3.22 8.99
CA GLU A 205 2.76 4.20 8.04
C GLU A 205 1.84 5.43 8.13
N TYR A 206 2.38 6.56 8.58
CA TYR A 206 1.60 7.78 8.80
C TYR A 206 1.85 8.79 7.68
N ALA A 207 0.82 9.02 6.86
CA ALA A 207 0.89 9.89 5.68
C ALA A 207 -0.23 10.94 5.71
N PRO A 208 -0.13 11.98 6.56
CA PRO A 208 -1.15 13.02 6.67
C PRO A 208 -1.08 13.97 5.45
N ILE A 209 -1.65 13.54 4.32
CA ILE A 209 -1.61 14.30 3.05
C ILE A 209 -2.30 15.67 3.15
N LEU A 210 -3.26 15.79 4.06
CA LEU A 210 -3.97 17.04 4.28
C LEU A 210 -3.23 18.00 5.20
N ARG A 211 -2.03 17.68 5.68
CA ARG A 211 -1.22 18.59 6.51
C ARG A 211 -0.81 19.86 5.76
N ASP A 212 -0.46 20.91 6.50
CA ASP A 212 0.32 22.02 5.95
C ASP A 212 1.80 21.62 5.83
N SER A 213 2.26 21.49 4.59
CA SER A 213 3.66 21.14 4.30
C SER A 213 4.63 22.31 4.39
N ASN A 214 4.14 23.55 4.57
CA ASN A 214 5.01 24.72 4.79
C ASN A 214 5.55 24.79 6.22
N LEU A 215 4.89 24.10 7.17
CA LEU A 215 5.24 24.10 8.57
C LEU A 215 5.72 22.71 9.02
N LEU A 216 6.41 22.69 10.16
CA LEU A 216 6.80 21.44 10.79
C LEU A 216 5.54 20.65 11.18
N ILE A 217 5.62 19.32 11.08
CA ILE A 217 4.48 18.44 11.39
C ILE A 217 4.02 18.57 12.85
N ASN A 218 4.91 18.96 13.76
CA ASN A 218 4.66 19.14 15.18
C ASN A 218 4.62 20.64 15.58
N ASP A 219 4.42 21.55 14.64
CA ASP A 219 4.25 22.97 14.97
C ASP A 219 2.96 23.14 15.78
N GLU A 220 3.10 23.51 17.06
CA GLU A 220 1.98 23.70 18.00
C GLU A 220 0.98 24.76 17.54
N ASN A 221 1.40 25.68 16.68
CA ASN A 221 0.54 26.74 16.15
C ASN A 221 -0.22 26.33 14.89
N CYS A 222 0.11 25.18 14.30
CA CYS A 222 -0.52 24.68 13.08
C CYS A 222 -1.65 23.70 13.41
N VAL A 223 -2.83 24.20 13.76
CA VAL A 223 -4.02 23.38 14.09
C VAL A 223 -4.27 22.27 13.05
N LYS A 224 -4.10 22.60 11.76
CA LYS A 224 -4.26 21.67 10.63
C LYS A 224 -3.34 20.44 10.65
N ASN A 225 -2.17 20.53 11.30
CA ASN A 225 -1.25 19.39 11.43
C ASN A 225 -1.59 18.49 12.63
N TRP A 226 -2.53 18.91 13.49
CA TRP A 226 -3.02 18.16 14.65
C TRP A 226 -4.41 17.52 14.41
N GLU A 227 -5.06 17.86 13.29
CA GLU A 227 -6.33 17.28 12.82
C GLU A 227 -6.12 15.99 12.01
#